data_AF-A0A176K279-F1
#
_entry.id   AF-A0A176K279-F1
#
_cell.length_a   1.000
_cell.length_b   1.000
_cell.length_c   1.000
_cell.angle_alpha   90.00
_cell.angle_beta   90.00
_cell.angle_gamma   90.00
#
_symmetry.space_group_name_H-M   'P 1'
#
loop_
_entity.id
_entity.type
_entity.pdbx_description
1 polymer ?
#
loop_
_entity_poly.entity_id
_entity_poly.type
_entity_poly.pdbx_seq_one_letter_code
_entity_poly.pdbx_strand_id
1 'polypeptide(L)'
;MTDLLEKLKEFEVEGIYVVEGEEVPFYTIITNDPEELMKFLEERDDFEGDVAVLSPRELESLREAKSEIAITVMNAIEKGTKLL
;
A
#
# COMPACT_ATOMS: atom_id res chain seq x y z
N MET A 1 -0.45 10.35 -11.59
CA MET A 1 -1.39 9.51 -10.82
C MET A 1 -2.02 8.39 -11.67
N THR A 2 -2.54 8.69 -12.87
CA THR A 2 -3.13 7.66 -13.77
C THR A 2 -2.12 6.56 -14.17
N ASP A 3 -0.89 6.93 -14.55
CA ASP A 3 0.15 5.96 -14.94
C ASP A 3 0.55 4.98 -13.83
N LEU A 4 0.58 5.43 -12.57
CA LEU A 4 0.95 4.58 -11.45
C LEU A 4 -0.12 3.51 -11.21
N LEU A 5 -1.39 3.90 -11.16
CA LEU A 5 -2.50 2.95 -10.98
C LEU A 5 -2.59 1.94 -12.14
N GLU A 6 -2.27 2.35 -13.36
CA GLU A 6 -2.21 1.43 -14.50
C GLU A 6 -1.03 0.46 -14.39
N LYS A 7 0.14 0.92 -13.94
CA LYS A 7 1.30 0.06 -13.70
C LYS A 7 1.09 -0.89 -12.54
N LEU A 8 0.46 -0.44 -11.46
CA LEU A 8 0.15 -1.29 -10.31
C LEU A 8 -0.72 -2.49 -10.73
N LYS A 9 -1.64 -2.32 -11.68
CA LYS A 9 -2.46 -3.43 -12.21
C LYS A 9 -1.65 -4.55 -12.88
N GLU A 10 -0.43 -4.29 -13.34
CA GLU A 10 0.46 -5.32 -13.89
C GLU A 10 1.01 -6.25 -12.78
N PHE A 11 1.01 -5.81 -11.52
CA PHE A 11 1.55 -6.55 -10.35
C PHE A 11 0.49 -7.35 -9.59
N GLU A 12 -0.62 -7.74 -10.23
CA GLU A 12 -1.72 -8.53 -9.62
C GLU A 12 -2.15 -8.02 -8.23
N VAL A 13 -2.22 -6.69 -8.07
CA VAL A 13 -2.65 -6.04 -6.82
C VAL A 13 -4.10 -6.37 -6.49
N GLU A 14 -4.33 -6.84 -5.27
CA GLU A 14 -5.65 -7.17 -4.72
C GLU A 14 -6.37 -5.96 -4.14
N GLY A 15 -5.61 -4.92 -3.74
CA GLY A 15 -6.20 -3.69 -3.24
C GLY A 15 -5.18 -2.59 -3.02
N ILE A 16 -5.60 -1.36 -3.28
CA ILE A 16 -4.82 -0.15 -3.02
C ILE A 16 -5.69 0.78 -2.18
N TYR A 17 -5.16 1.18 -1.02
CA TYR A 17 -5.83 2.07 -0.08
C TYR A 17 -4.94 3.27 0.17
N VAL A 18 -5.53 4.46 0.23
CA VAL A 18 -4.81 5.70 0.53
C VAL A 18 -5.44 6.42 1.71
N VAL A 19 -4.62 6.90 2.62
CA VAL A 19 -5.01 7.90 3.62
C VAL A 19 -4.34 9.21 3.23
N GLU A 20 -5.16 10.19 2.89
CA GLU A 20 -4.69 11.55 2.66
C GLU A 20 -4.39 12.19 4.03
N GLY A 21 -3.10 12.30 4.36
CA GLY A 21 -2.61 13.03 5.53
C GLY A 21 -2.40 14.52 5.22
N GLU A 22 -2.13 15.33 6.25
CA GLU A 22 -1.91 16.78 6.09
C GLU A 22 -0.59 17.14 5.36
N GLU A 23 0.40 16.23 5.34
CA GLU A 23 1.72 16.49 4.72
C GLU A 23 2.06 15.54 3.56
N VAL A 24 1.91 14.22 3.75
CA VAL A 24 2.24 13.21 2.73
C VAL A 24 1.17 12.10 2.75
N PRO A 25 0.66 11.64 1.60
CA PRO A 25 -0.29 10.53 1.55
C PRO A 25 0.38 9.21 1.94
N PHE A 26 -0.33 8.38 2.69
CA PHE A 26 0.09 7.02 3.03
C PHE A 26 -0.67 6.00 2.19
N TYR A 27 0.06 5.18 1.44
CA TYR A 27 -0.50 4.13 0.58
C TYR A 27 -0.28 2.76 1.20
N THR A 28 -1.36 1.97 1.28
CA THR A 28 -1.28 0.54 1.58
C THR A 28 -1.62 -0.24 0.31
N ILE A 29 -0.70 -1.08 -0.15
CA ILE A 29 -0.87 -1.90 -1.35
C ILE A 29 -0.79 -3.38 -1.00
N ILE A 30 -1.79 -4.15 -1.43
CA ILE A 30 -1.85 -5.60 -1.24
C ILE A 30 -1.55 -6.28 -2.58
N THR A 31 -0.53 -7.14 -2.63
CA THR A 31 -0.12 -7.89 -3.84
C THR A 31 0.49 -9.25 -3.44
N ASN A 32 0.47 -10.23 -4.34
CA ASN A 32 1.15 -11.50 -4.12
C ASN A 32 2.69 -11.37 -4.13
N ASP A 33 3.23 -10.33 -4.76
CA ASP A 33 4.67 -10.11 -4.95
C ASP A 33 5.14 -8.76 -4.36
N PRO A 34 5.10 -8.58 -3.03
CA PRO A 34 5.38 -7.30 -2.39
C PRO A 34 6.81 -6.80 -2.61
N GLU A 35 7.80 -7.72 -2.68
CA GLU A 35 9.20 -7.35 -2.90
C GLU A 35 9.45 -6.78 -4.30
N GLU A 36 8.80 -7.32 -5.32
CA GLU A 36 8.95 -6.85 -6.70
C GLU A 36 8.33 -5.47 -6.86
N LEU A 37 7.12 -5.30 -6.31
CA LEU A 37 6.44 -4.01 -6.35
C LEU A 37 7.19 -2.94 -5.54
N MET A 38 7.75 -3.28 -4.37
CA MET A 38 8.52 -2.33 -3.58
C MET A 38 9.75 -1.82 -4.36
N LYS A 39 10.48 -2.71 -5.03
CA LYS A 39 11.62 -2.31 -5.90
C LYS A 39 11.17 -1.38 -7.02
N PHE A 40 10.06 -1.70 -7.68
CA PHE A 40 9.50 -0.85 -8.72
C PHE A 40 9.16 0.56 -8.21
N LEU A 41 8.62 0.67 -6.99
CA LEU A 41 8.31 1.97 -6.38
C LEU A 41 9.56 2.74 -5.97
N GLU A 42 10.60 2.07 -5.46
CA GLU A 42 11.88 2.69 -5.09
C GLU A 42 12.64 3.24 -6.30
N GLU A 43 12.51 2.61 -7.47
CA GLU A 43 13.12 3.09 -8.73
C GLU A 43 12.43 4.34 -9.30
N ARG A 44 11.32 4.78 -8.71
CA ARG A 44 10.53 5.92 -9.18
C ARG A 44 10.74 7.15 -8.31
N ASP A 45 11.50 8.11 -8.85
CA ASP A 45 11.68 9.43 -8.24
C ASP A 45 10.38 10.27 -8.16
N ASP A 46 9.31 9.89 -8.87
CA ASP A 46 8.05 10.63 -8.95
C ASP A 46 6.98 10.16 -7.94
N PHE A 47 7.29 9.18 -7.09
CA PHE A 47 6.36 8.71 -6.06
C PHE A 47 6.50 9.53 -4.77
N GLU A 48 5.62 10.50 -4.60
CA GLU A 48 5.53 11.33 -3.39
C GLU A 48 4.50 10.74 -2.41
N GLY A 49 4.95 9.78 -1.59
CA GLY A 49 4.09 9.09 -0.62
C GLY A 49 4.86 8.13 0.28
N ASP A 50 4.36 7.93 1.49
CA ASP A 50 4.75 6.76 2.28
C ASP A 50 4.00 5.54 1.75
N VAL A 51 4.67 4.39 1.66
CA VAL A 51 4.05 3.16 1.15
C VAL A 51 4.33 1.95 2.04
N ALA A 52 3.28 1.18 2.30
CA ALA A 52 3.36 -0.16 2.86
C ALA A 52 2.86 -1.16 1.81
N VAL A 53 3.76 -2.02 1.33
CA VAL A 53 3.43 -3.10 0.40
C VAL A 53 3.41 -4.41 1.16
N LEU A 54 2.32 -5.17 1.03
CA LEU A 54 2.05 -6.35 1.85
C LEU A 54 1.45 -7.47 0.99
N SER A 55 1.75 -8.70 1.33
CA SER A 55 1.01 -9.86 0.85
C SER A 55 -0.29 -10.07 1.64
N PRO A 56 -1.28 -10.78 1.06
CA PRO A 56 -2.50 -11.16 1.79
C PRO A 56 -2.20 -11.89 3.10
N ARG A 57 -1.15 -12.73 3.12
CA ARG A 57 -0.70 -13.46 4.32
C ARG A 57 -0.10 -12.55 5.39
N GLU A 58 0.67 -11.54 4.98
CA GLU A 58 1.20 -10.54 5.90
C GLU A 58 0.10 -9.67 6.48
N LEU A 59 -0.92 -9.33 5.68
CA LEU A 59 -2.10 -8.62 6.18
C LEU A 59 -2.84 -9.42 7.26
N GLU A 60 -3.04 -10.73 7.08
CA GLU A 60 -3.65 -11.58 8.11
C GLU A 60 -2.82 -11.57 9.39
N SER A 61 -1.50 -11.66 9.27
CA SER A 61 -0.57 -11.60 10.42
C SER A 61 -0.60 -10.24 11.13
N LEU A 62 -0.76 -9.15 10.38
CA LEU A 62 -0.86 -7.79 10.89
C LEU A 62 -2.15 -7.55 11.67
N ARG A 63 -3.27 -8.19 11.30
CA ARG A 63 -4.53 -8.08 12.05
C ARG A 63 -4.41 -8.60 13.48
N GLU A 64 -3.55 -9.58 13.71
CA GLU A 64 -3.28 -10.14 15.03
C GLU A 64 -2.17 -9.38 15.78
N ALA A 65 -1.33 -8.64 15.05
CA ALA A 65 -0.26 -7.83 15.60
C ALA A 65 -0.79 -6.53 16.22
N LYS A 66 -0.30 -6.20 17.43
CA LYS A 66 -0.64 -4.96 18.15
C LYS A 66 0.42 -3.87 18.01
N SER A 67 1.21 -3.89 16.94
CA SER A 67 2.22 -2.86 16.70
C SER A 67 1.57 -1.58 16.17
N GLU A 68 2.22 -0.44 16.40
CA GLU A 68 1.76 0.86 15.91
C GLU A 68 1.66 0.90 14.38
N ILE A 69 2.62 0.28 13.69
CA ILE A 69 2.61 0.12 12.22
C ILE A 69 1.40 -0.70 11.77
N ALA A 70 1.09 -1.80 12.46
CA ALA A 70 -0.08 -2.62 12.14
C ALA A 70 -1.37 -1.81 12.28
N ILE A 71 -1.49 -1.01 13.33
CA ILE A 71 -2.65 -0.12 13.55
C ILE A 71 -2.77 0.90 12.41
N THR A 72 -1.66 1.51 11.97
CA THR A 72 -1.67 2.47 10.85
C THR A 72 -2.12 1.83 9.55
N VAL A 73 -1.54 0.68 9.18
CA VAL A 73 -1.89 -0.09 7.98
C VAL A 73 -3.38 -0.49 8.01
N MET A 74 -3.84 -1.01 9.15
CA MET A 74 -5.23 -1.43 9.31
C MET A 74 -6.19 -0.25 9.23
N ASN A 75 -5.86 0.89 9.84
CA ASN A 75 -6.66 2.11 9.69
C ASN A 75 -6.71 2.58 8.23
N ALA A 76 -5.61 2.48 7.48
CA ALA A 76 -5.60 2.84 6.07
C ALA A 76 -6.52 1.94 5.23
N ILE A 77 -6.56 0.64 5.52
CA ILE A 77 -7.47 -0.29 4.83
C ILE A 77 -8.93 -0.04 5.22
N GLU A 78 -9.20 0.23 6.51
CA GLU A 78 -10.58 0.36 7.01
C GLU A 78 -11.22 1.73 6.73
N LYS A 79 -10.43 2.80 6.75
CA LYS A 79 -10.91 4.19 6.68
C LYS A 79 -10.36 4.95 5.48
N GLY A 80 -9.30 4.46 4.83
CA GLY A 80 -8.73 5.08 3.66
C GLY A 80 -9.63 4.94 2.44
N THR A 81 -9.31 5.73 1.42
CA THR A 81 -9.96 5.67 0.11
C THR A 81 -9.42 4.49 -0.66
N LYS A 82 -10.30 3.55 -1.03
CA LYS A 82 -9.95 2.43 -1.92
C LYS A 82 -9.83 2.95 -3.35
N LEU A 83 -8.67 2.75 -3.98
CA LEU A 83 -8.38 3.21 -5.35
C LEU A 83 -8.56 2.10 -6.40
N LEU A 84 -8.49 0.83 -5.98
CA LEU A 84 -8.72 -0.37 -6.80
C LEU A 84 -9.37 -1.45 -5.94
#